data_AF-A0A7D5IP43-F1
#
_entry.id   AF-A0A7D5IP43-F1
#
_cell.length_a   1.000
_cell.length_b   1.000
_cell.length_c   1.000
_cell.angle_alpha   90.00
_cell.angle_beta   90.00
_cell.angle_gamma   90.00
#
_symmetry.space_group_name_H-M   'P 1'
#
loop_
_entity.id
_entity.type
_entity.pdbx_description
1 polymer ?
#
loop_
_entity_poly.entity_id
_entity_poly.type
_entity_poly.pdbx_seq_one_letter_code
_entity_poly.pdbx_strand_id
1 'polypeptide(L)'
;MTVTRWAAAVAGTVVTVLLAGGCATVGAPGFASPSAPTPSAASPTAACPVQAGVELPEDCAPYDPDAAMALNDAYRQRMPSSNASPAATAVLVDEVRARLEDARADGSWSEESVRAVLEKAGLSDIQTRTGAGDVLFGAVPPGGGCVFGALEEQAVTVEAGGYILDGGCLPAQ
;
A
#
# COMPACT_ATOMS: atom_id res chain seq x y z
N MET A 1 29.27 -50.42 1.81
CA MET A 1 29.98 -49.16 2.12
C MET A 1 28.92 -48.08 2.29
N THR A 2 28.23 -48.08 3.43
CA THR A 2 28.42 -47.15 4.57
C THR A 2 27.95 -45.73 4.27
N VAL A 3 26.69 -45.50 4.69
CA VAL A 3 25.99 -44.23 4.84
C VAL A 3 26.60 -43.46 6.01
N THR A 4 26.83 -42.16 5.84
CA THR A 4 27.26 -41.27 6.94
C THR A 4 26.43 -39.99 6.91
N ARG A 5 25.38 -39.95 7.72
CA ARG A 5 24.58 -38.75 8.05
C ARG A 5 24.99 -38.28 9.44
N TRP A 6 25.43 -37.03 9.56
CA TRP A 6 25.60 -36.35 10.85
C TRP A 6 25.07 -34.91 10.75
N ALA A 7 24.13 -34.58 11.63
CA ALA A 7 23.90 -33.29 12.29
C ALA A 7 22.55 -33.41 13.02
N ALA A 8 22.57 -33.75 14.31
CA ALA A 8 22.48 -32.80 15.42
C ALA A 8 21.04 -32.26 15.61
N ALA A 9 20.23 -33.01 16.35
CA ALA A 9 18.96 -32.55 16.88
C ALA A 9 19.23 -31.78 18.20
N VAL A 10 19.04 -30.46 18.19
CA VAL A 10 18.97 -29.64 19.40
C VAL A 10 17.50 -29.29 19.62
N ALA A 11 16.91 -29.96 20.60
CA ALA A 11 15.57 -29.67 21.09
C ALA A 11 15.63 -28.41 21.98
N GLY A 12 15.07 -27.30 21.48
CA GLY A 12 14.91 -26.06 22.24
C GLY A 12 13.42 -25.80 22.50
N THR A 13 12.94 -26.17 23.67
CA THR A 13 11.59 -25.85 24.16
C THR A 13 11.56 -24.38 24.59
N VAL A 14 10.88 -23.52 23.84
CA VAL A 14 10.61 -22.12 24.27
C VAL A 14 9.25 -22.09 24.94
N VAL A 15 9.24 -21.93 26.26
CA VAL A 15 8.05 -21.61 27.07
C VAL A 15 7.94 -20.09 27.12
N THR A 16 6.97 -19.51 26.41
CA THR A 16 6.66 -18.08 26.50
C THR A 16 5.54 -17.88 27.51
N VAL A 17 5.90 -17.33 28.68
CA VAL A 17 4.97 -16.92 29.73
C VAL A 17 4.25 -15.64 29.29
N LEU A 18 2.93 -15.74 29.10
CA LEU A 18 2.00 -14.62 28.98
C LEU A 18 1.84 -13.94 30.35
N LEU A 19 2.27 -12.68 30.47
CA LEU A 19 1.88 -11.79 31.56
C LEU A 19 1.51 -10.43 30.96
N ALA A 20 0.19 -10.24 30.84
CA ALA A 20 -0.43 -8.96 30.51
C ALA A 20 -0.21 -7.98 31.67
N GLY A 21 0.58 -6.93 31.42
CA GLY A 21 0.70 -5.78 32.33
C GLY A 21 -0.57 -4.93 32.27
N GLY A 22 -1.56 -5.28 33.08
CA GLY A 22 -2.69 -4.41 33.37
C GLY A 22 -2.24 -3.23 34.22
N CYS A 23 -2.47 -2.00 33.74
CA CYS A 23 -2.42 -0.80 34.57
C CYS A 23 -3.55 -0.85 35.61
N ALA A 24 -3.29 -1.47 36.76
CA ALA A 24 -4.12 -1.30 37.94
C ALA A 24 -3.75 0.04 38.59
N THR A 25 -4.57 1.07 38.38
CA THR A 25 -4.49 2.31 39.15
C THR A 25 -5.00 2.04 40.56
N VAL A 26 -4.10 2.16 41.53
CA VAL A 26 -4.37 2.09 42.97
C VAL A 26 -5.37 3.19 43.36
N GLY A 27 -6.51 2.79 43.94
CA GLY A 27 -7.46 3.70 44.55
C GLY A 27 -6.86 4.34 45.80
N ALA A 28 -6.82 5.67 45.82
CA ALA A 28 -6.64 6.48 47.02
C ALA A 28 -7.94 7.26 47.32
N PRO A 29 -8.26 7.54 48.59
CA PRO A 29 -9.56 8.04 49.00
C PRO A 29 -9.72 9.55 48.74
N GLY A 30 -10.94 9.94 48.38
CA GLY A 30 -11.55 11.21 48.76
C GLY A 30 -10.88 12.50 48.27
N PHE A 31 -11.10 12.85 47.00
CA PHE A 31 -11.18 14.26 46.58
C PHE A 31 -12.45 14.43 45.77
N ALA A 32 -13.31 15.37 46.19
CA ALA A 32 -14.47 15.77 45.40
C ALA A 32 -13.96 16.24 44.03
N SER A 33 -14.27 15.47 42.99
CA SER A 33 -13.96 15.88 41.61
C SER A 33 -14.77 17.15 41.32
N PRO A 34 -14.14 18.25 40.86
CA PRO A 34 -14.90 19.27 40.17
C PRO A 34 -15.57 18.58 38.98
N SER A 35 -16.88 18.79 38.80
CA SER A 35 -17.61 18.28 37.64
C SER A 35 -16.82 18.62 36.39
N ALA A 36 -16.28 17.61 35.72
CA ALA A 36 -15.62 17.79 34.44
C ALA A 36 -16.64 18.46 33.50
N PRO A 37 -16.30 19.56 32.82
CA PRO A 37 -17.20 20.13 31.83
C PRO A 37 -17.47 19.04 30.79
N THR A 38 -18.74 18.75 30.59
CA THR A 38 -19.19 17.86 29.52
C THR A 38 -18.63 18.45 28.22
N PRO A 39 -17.87 17.71 27.39
CA PRO A 39 -17.42 18.24 26.12
C PRO A 39 -18.67 18.58 25.30
N SER A 40 -18.84 19.87 24.98
CA SER A 40 -19.87 20.31 24.05
C SER A 40 -19.69 19.52 22.75
N ALA A 41 -20.75 18.84 22.31
CA ALA A 41 -20.74 18.15 21.03
C ALA A 41 -20.50 19.21 19.94
N ALA A 42 -19.30 19.21 19.35
CA ALA A 42 -19.01 20.04 18.20
C ALA A 42 -20.01 19.66 17.09
N SER A 43 -20.81 20.63 16.65
CA SER A 43 -21.69 20.42 15.51
C SER A 43 -20.82 20.33 14.25
N PRO A 44 -21.07 19.38 13.32
CA PRO A 44 -20.27 19.26 12.11
C PRO A 44 -20.42 20.55 11.27
N THR A 45 -19.30 21.18 10.96
CA THR A 45 -19.25 22.32 10.04
C THR A 45 -19.44 21.83 8.61
N ALA A 46 -20.35 22.44 7.85
CA ALA A 46 -20.52 22.12 6.44
C ALA A 46 -19.29 22.59 5.63
N ALA A 47 -18.96 21.93 4.52
CA ALA A 47 -17.91 22.35 3.60
C ALA A 47 -18.54 22.92 2.31
N CYS A 48 -18.18 24.15 1.93
CA CYS A 48 -18.77 24.84 0.78
C CYS A 48 -17.72 25.21 -0.27
N PRO A 49 -17.98 24.92 -1.55
CA PRO A 49 -17.07 25.28 -2.63
C PRO A 49 -17.07 26.80 -2.81
N VAL A 50 -15.87 27.39 -2.83
CA VAL A 50 -15.70 28.80 -3.18
C VAL A 50 -16.03 28.98 -4.65
N GLN A 51 -16.96 29.89 -4.97
CA GLN A 51 -17.32 30.26 -6.34
C GLN A 51 -17.17 31.77 -6.51
N ALA A 52 -16.65 32.21 -7.66
CA ALA A 52 -16.45 33.63 -7.93
C ALA A 52 -17.78 34.40 -7.84
N GLY A 53 -17.83 35.42 -6.97
CA GLY A 53 -19.01 36.28 -6.78
C GLY A 53 -20.14 35.67 -5.94
N VAL A 54 -19.95 34.49 -5.35
CA VAL A 54 -20.91 33.89 -4.41
C VAL A 54 -20.38 34.06 -3.00
N GLU A 55 -21.18 34.70 -2.14
CA GLU A 55 -20.86 34.84 -0.72
C GLU A 55 -21.24 33.56 0.03
N LEU A 56 -20.32 33.06 0.85
CA LEU A 56 -20.49 31.82 1.58
C LEU A 56 -21.27 32.07 2.88
N PRO A 57 -22.14 31.13 3.31
CA PRO A 57 -22.74 31.17 4.64
C PRO A 57 -21.68 31.19 5.76
N GLU A 58 -21.94 31.92 6.84
CA GLU A 58 -21.00 32.08 7.97
C GLU A 58 -20.70 30.77 8.70
N ASP A 59 -21.59 29.78 8.60
CA ASP A 59 -21.47 28.45 9.21
C ASP A 59 -20.82 27.40 8.31
N CYS A 60 -20.22 27.83 7.19
CA CYS A 60 -19.59 26.93 6.23
C CYS A 60 -18.08 27.12 6.10
N ALA A 61 -17.34 26.02 6.15
CA ALA A 61 -15.91 25.98 5.88
C ALA A 61 -15.66 26.10 4.36
N PRO A 62 -14.92 27.13 3.89
CA PRO A 62 -14.62 27.28 2.47
C PRO A 62 -13.64 26.19 2.00
N TYR A 63 -13.85 25.66 0.79
CA TYR A 63 -12.82 24.91 0.06
C TYR A 63 -12.77 25.32 -1.40
N ASP A 64 -11.59 25.27 -2.00
CA ASP A 64 -11.40 25.47 -3.44
C ASP A 64 -11.46 24.10 -4.13
N PRO A 65 -12.51 23.80 -4.93
CA PRO A 65 -12.66 22.51 -5.58
C PRO A 65 -11.55 22.25 -6.60
N ASP A 66 -11.10 23.27 -7.32
CA ASP A 66 -10.10 23.13 -8.38
C ASP A 66 -8.72 22.87 -7.77
N ALA A 67 -8.38 23.58 -6.69
CA ALA A 67 -7.14 23.33 -5.96
C ALA A 67 -7.14 21.94 -5.31
N ALA A 68 -8.28 21.48 -4.77
CA ALA A 68 -8.40 20.15 -4.18
C ALA A 68 -8.25 19.03 -5.23
N MET A 69 -8.87 19.20 -6.40
CA MET A 69 -8.71 18.28 -7.54
C MET A 69 -7.26 18.25 -8.04
N ALA A 70 -6.63 19.41 -8.19
CA ALA A 70 -5.24 19.51 -8.62
C ALA A 70 -4.28 18.82 -7.64
N LEU A 71 -4.54 18.92 -6.33
CA LEU A 71 -3.76 18.23 -5.31
C LEU A 71 -3.92 16.70 -5.40
N ASN A 72 -5.14 16.21 -5.61
CA ASN A 72 -5.38 14.77 -5.82
C ASN A 72 -4.66 14.25 -7.06
N ASP A 73 -4.66 15.02 -8.15
CA ASP A 73 -3.92 14.66 -9.36
C ASP A 73 -2.42 14.70 -9.13
N ALA A 74 -1.92 15.68 -8.37
CA ALA A 74 -0.53 15.72 -7.95
C ALA A 74 -0.15 14.47 -7.18
N TYR A 75 -0.95 14.01 -6.22
CA TYR A 75 -0.65 12.78 -5.45
C TYR A 75 -0.56 11.52 -6.32
N ARG A 76 -1.23 11.49 -7.48
CA ARG A 76 -1.14 10.39 -8.46
C ARG A 76 0.12 10.46 -9.32
N GLN A 77 0.84 11.57 -9.32
CA GLN A 77 2.05 11.72 -10.12
C GLN A 77 3.18 10.83 -9.58
N ARG A 78 3.91 10.22 -10.52
CA ARG A 78 5.04 9.35 -10.23
C ARG A 78 6.30 10.17 -10.12
N MET A 79 7.07 9.96 -9.05
CA MET A 79 8.40 10.55 -8.93
C MET A 79 9.35 9.94 -9.98
N PRO A 80 10.40 10.68 -10.38
CA PRO A 80 11.52 10.08 -11.10
C PRO A 80 12.07 8.87 -10.34
N SER A 81 12.47 7.83 -11.06
CA SER A 81 12.99 6.62 -10.40
C SER A 81 14.33 6.92 -9.71
N SER A 82 14.47 6.53 -8.45
CA SER A 82 15.73 6.48 -7.72
C SER A 82 16.47 5.15 -7.92
N ASN A 83 16.05 4.34 -8.90
CA ASN A 83 16.52 2.98 -9.07
C ASN A 83 18.04 2.96 -9.33
N ALA A 84 18.76 2.22 -8.50
CA ALA A 84 20.22 2.15 -8.54
C ALA A 84 20.76 1.41 -9.79
N SER A 85 19.91 0.66 -10.49
CA SER A 85 20.27 -0.08 -11.71
C SER A 85 19.10 -0.17 -12.71
N PRO A 86 18.89 0.88 -13.54
CA PRO A 86 17.84 0.90 -14.56
C PRO A 86 17.96 -0.26 -15.57
N ALA A 87 19.18 -0.65 -15.96
CA ALA A 87 19.40 -1.73 -16.91
C ALA A 87 19.00 -3.10 -16.36
N ALA A 88 19.33 -3.40 -15.10
CA ALA A 88 18.88 -4.64 -14.46
C ALA A 88 17.35 -4.67 -14.31
N THR A 89 16.75 -3.51 -14.05
CA THR A 89 15.30 -3.38 -13.94
C THR A 89 14.60 -3.54 -15.29
N ALA A 90 15.21 -3.08 -16.39
CA ALA A 90 14.68 -3.31 -17.73
C ALA A 90 14.63 -4.82 -18.06
N VAL A 91 15.69 -5.57 -17.75
CA VAL A 91 15.71 -7.03 -17.92
C VAL A 91 14.62 -7.70 -17.07
N LEU A 92 14.45 -7.26 -15.82
CA LEU A 92 13.40 -7.75 -14.93
C LEU A 92 11.99 -7.44 -15.46
N VAL A 93 11.78 -6.25 -16.00
CA VAL A 93 10.50 -5.85 -16.64
C VAL A 93 10.16 -6.77 -17.81
N ASP A 94 11.14 -7.06 -18.67
CA ASP A 94 10.94 -7.96 -19.81
C ASP A 94 10.65 -9.40 -19.36
N GLU A 95 11.33 -9.88 -18.32
CA GLU A 95 11.05 -11.20 -17.74
C GLU A 95 9.65 -11.28 -17.13
N VAL A 96 9.25 -10.29 -16.33
CA VAL A 96 7.92 -10.23 -15.73
C VAL A 96 6.85 -10.17 -16.81
N ARG A 97 7.06 -9.37 -17.87
CA ARG A 97 6.13 -9.29 -19.01
C ARG A 97 5.92 -10.66 -19.65
N ALA A 98 7.01 -11.35 -20.00
CA ALA A 98 6.91 -12.67 -20.64
C ALA A 98 6.14 -13.67 -19.77
N ARG A 99 6.42 -13.72 -18.46
CA ARG A 99 5.73 -14.63 -17.53
C ARG A 99 4.23 -14.32 -17.38
N LEU A 100 3.87 -13.03 -17.40
CA LEU A 100 2.47 -12.61 -17.33
C LEU A 100 1.76 -12.86 -18.66
N GLU A 101 2.43 -12.73 -19.80
CA GLU A 101 1.90 -13.09 -21.12
C GLU A 101 1.59 -14.59 -21.21
N ASP A 102 2.47 -15.45 -20.69
CA ASP A 102 2.22 -16.89 -20.59
C ASP A 102 0.99 -17.18 -19.71
N ALA A 103 0.93 -16.58 -18.52
CA ALA A 103 -0.21 -16.74 -17.61
C ALA A 103 -1.53 -16.24 -18.21
N ARG A 104 -1.47 -15.20 -19.06
CA ARG A 104 -2.61 -14.69 -19.83
C ARG A 104 -3.08 -15.71 -20.86
N ALA A 105 -2.16 -16.31 -21.61
CA ALA A 105 -2.49 -17.30 -22.64
C ALA A 105 -3.20 -18.53 -22.06
N ASP A 106 -2.95 -18.87 -20.80
CA ASP A 106 -3.62 -19.95 -20.07
C ASP A 106 -5.08 -19.63 -19.69
N GLY A 107 -5.53 -18.38 -19.84
CA GLY A 107 -6.96 -18.03 -19.83
C GLY A 107 -7.61 -17.84 -18.45
N SER A 108 -6.86 -17.96 -17.35
CA SER A 108 -7.35 -17.62 -16.01
C SER A 108 -6.25 -17.01 -15.16
N TRP A 109 -6.36 -15.71 -14.87
CA TRP A 109 -5.47 -15.00 -13.96
C TRP A 109 -6.24 -14.36 -12.81
N SER A 110 -5.61 -14.30 -11.65
CA SER A 110 -6.12 -13.68 -10.43
C SER A 110 -5.03 -12.80 -9.81
N GLU A 111 -5.39 -11.98 -8.83
CA GLU A 111 -4.41 -11.26 -8.02
C GLU A 111 -3.36 -12.19 -7.40
N GLU A 112 -3.77 -13.37 -6.94
CA GLU A 112 -2.86 -14.34 -6.33
C GLU A 112 -1.88 -14.92 -7.35
N SER A 113 -2.34 -15.23 -8.57
CA SER A 113 -1.44 -15.73 -9.62
C SER A 113 -0.45 -14.66 -10.08
N VAL A 114 -0.90 -13.40 -10.21
CA VAL A 114 -0.02 -12.26 -10.54
C VAL A 114 1.00 -12.04 -9.42
N ARG A 115 0.57 -12.04 -8.16
CA ARG A 115 1.48 -11.94 -7.01
C ARG A 115 2.55 -13.03 -7.05
N ALA A 116 2.16 -14.28 -7.29
CA ALA A 116 3.11 -15.39 -7.36
C ALA A 116 4.13 -15.25 -8.50
N VAL A 117 3.76 -14.66 -9.64
CA VAL A 117 4.71 -14.34 -10.72
C VAL A 117 5.74 -13.30 -10.27
N LEU A 118 5.29 -12.24 -9.61
CA LEU A 118 6.17 -11.16 -9.13
C LEU A 118 7.11 -11.62 -8.01
N GLU A 119 6.62 -12.44 -7.08
CA GLU A 119 7.45 -13.04 -6.01
C GLU A 119 8.56 -13.93 -6.59
N LYS A 120 8.22 -14.77 -7.58
CA LYS A 120 9.20 -15.63 -8.27
C LYS A 120 10.26 -14.85 -9.04
N ALA A 121 9.92 -13.65 -9.51
CA ALA A 121 10.84 -12.73 -10.14
C ALA A 121 11.69 -11.95 -9.11
N GLY A 122 11.46 -12.15 -7.80
CA GLY A 122 12.26 -11.54 -6.73
C GLY A 122 11.85 -10.11 -6.38
N LEU A 123 10.63 -9.69 -6.72
CA LEU A 123 10.10 -8.40 -6.31
C LEU A 123 9.49 -8.48 -4.89
N SER A 124 9.51 -7.36 -4.17
CA SER A 124 8.94 -7.21 -2.83
C SER A 124 7.79 -6.19 -2.82
N ASP A 125 7.16 -6.02 -1.65
CA ASP A 125 6.10 -5.02 -1.42
C ASP A 125 4.99 -5.05 -2.47
N ILE A 126 4.57 -6.27 -2.82
CA ILE A 126 3.67 -6.53 -3.94
C ILE A 126 2.25 -6.07 -3.61
N GLN A 127 1.77 -5.16 -4.45
CA GLN A 127 0.40 -4.66 -4.49
C GLN A 127 -0.28 -5.28 -5.71
N THR A 128 -1.45 -5.85 -5.51
CA THR A 128 -2.33 -6.34 -6.59
C THR A 128 -3.73 -5.80 -6.36
N ARG A 129 -4.48 -5.60 -7.43
CA ARG A 129 -5.88 -5.19 -7.36
C ARG A 129 -6.64 -5.66 -8.60
N THR A 130 -7.71 -6.39 -8.38
CA THR A 130 -8.69 -6.71 -9.42
C THR A 130 -9.47 -5.45 -9.78
N GLY A 131 -9.47 -5.09 -11.06
CA GLY A 131 -10.28 -4.01 -11.60
C GLY A 131 -11.44 -4.53 -12.45
N ALA A 132 -11.86 -3.74 -13.44
CA ALA A 132 -12.98 -4.06 -14.31
C ALA A 132 -12.51 -4.87 -15.54
N GLY A 133 -12.11 -6.12 -15.32
CA GLY A 133 -11.61 -7.02 -16.37
C GLY A 133 -10.08 -7.13 -16.44
N ASP A 134 -9.38 -6.54 -15.48
CA ASP A 134 -7.93 -6.52 -15.37
C ASP A 134 -7.45 -6.85 -13.95
N VAL A 135 -6.17 -7.16 -13.83
CA VAL A 135 -5.46 -7.20 -12.56
C VAL A 135 -4.31 -6.20 -12.62
N LEU A 136 -4.45 -5.10 -11.87
CA LEU A 136 -3.40 -4.12 -11.66
C LEU A 136 -2.37 -4.66 -10.67
N PHE A 137 -1.10 -4.33 -10.90
CA PHE A 137 -0.02 -4.71 -9.99
C PHE A 137 1.07 -3.64 -9.88
N GLY A 138 1.74 -3.63 -8.74
CA GLY A 138 2.91 -2.81 -8.47
C GLY A 138 3.79 -3.48 -7.43
N ALA A 139 5.11 -3.43 -7.59
CA ALA A 139 6.04 -4.07 -6.69
C ALA A 139 7.42 -3.40 -6.74
N VAL A 140 8.23 -3.62 -5.71
CA VAL A 140 9.56 -3.02 -5.56
C VAL A 140 10.62 -4.01 -6.07
N PRO A 141 11.42 -3.64 -7.08
CA PRO A 141 12.56 -4.46 -7.49
C PRO A 141 13.74 -4.27 -6.52
N PRO A 142 14.72 -5.19 -6.48
CA PRO A 142 15.89 -5.09 -5.59
C PRO A 142 16.69 -3.79 -5.72
N GLY A 143 16.66 -3.15 -6.89
CA GLY A 143 17.33 -1.87 -7.16
C GLY A 143 16.57 -0.63 -6.67
N GLY A 144 15.38 -0.79 -6.10
CA GLY A 144 14.49 0.31 -5.67
C GLY A 144 13.60 0.86 -6.79
N GLY A 145 12.71 1.79 -6.43
CA GLY A 145 11.64 2.26 -7.32
C GLY A 145 10.49 1.24 -7.41
N CYS A 146 9.78 1.24 -8.52
CA CYS A 146 8.61 0.40 -8.75
C CYS A 146 8.65 -0.25 -10.13
N VAL A 147 8.20 -1.50 -10.21
CA VAL A 147 7.70 -2.16 -11.42
C VAL A 147 6.19 -2.26 -11.29
N PHE A 148 5.44 -1.82 -12.29
CA PHE A 148 3.98 -1.74 -12.22
C PHE A 148 3.33 -1.95 -13.58
N GLY A 149 2.03 -2.23 -13.59
CA GLY A 149 1.28 -2.40 -14.82
C GLY A 149 -0.05 -3.10 -14.61
N ALA A 150 -0.57 -3.70 -15.68
CA ALA A 150 -1.85 -4.38 -15.72
C ALA A 150 -1.77 -5.66 -16.54
N LEU A 151 -2.51 -6.67 -16.07
CA LEU A 151 -2.80 -7.89 -16.81
C LEU A 151 -4.27 -7.85 -17.27
N GLU A 152 -4.46 -7.70 -18.57
CA GLU A 152 -5.77 -7.59 -19.23
C GLU A 152 -6.01 -8.81 -20.13
N GLU A 153 -7.24 -8.99 -20.61
CA GLU A 153 -7.57 -10.10 -21.53
C GLU A 153 -6.75 -10.06 -22.83
N GLN A 154 -6.42 -8.86 -23.31
CA GLN A 154 -5.85 -8.64 -24.64
C GLN A 154 -4.40 -8.14 -24.60
N ALA A 155 -3.90 -7.72 -23.43
CA ALA A 155 -2.59 -7.13 -23.30
C ALA A 155 -1.97 -7.37 -21.90
N VAL A 156 -0.65 -7.28 -21.85
CA VAL A 156 0.11 -7.15 -20.61
C VAL A 156 0.91 -5.86 -20.70
N THR A 157 0.74 -4.99 -19.71
CA THR A 157 1.59 -3.80 -19.57
C THR A 157 2.50 -4.00 -18.38
N VAL A 158 3.79 -3.71 -18.56
CA VAL A 158 4.80 -3.74 -17.49
C VAL A 158 5.76 -2.59 -17.73
N GLU A 159 5.87 -1.71 -16.74
CA GLU A 159 6.69 -0.52 -16.76
C GLU A 159 7.53 -0.44 -15.47
N ALA A 160 8.57 0.40 -15.50
CA ALA A 160 9.36 0.73 -14.33
C ALA A 160 9.43 2.25 -14.13
N GLY A 161 9.43 2.67 -12.86
CA GLY A 161 9.47 4.09 -12.50
C GLY A 161 9.76 4.30 -11.01
N GLY A 162 9.58 5.53 -10.52
CA GLY A 162 9.62 5.81 -9.09
C GLY A 162 8.33 5.41 -8.38
N TYR A 163 8.32 5.61 -7.07
CA TYR A 163 7.10 5.59 -6.29
C TYR A 163 6.18 6.75 -6.71
N ILE A 164 4.89 6.57 -6.54
CA ILE A 164 3.94 7.70 -6.58
C ILE A 164 4.03 8.47 -5.27
N LEU A 165 3.50 9.69 -5.25
CA LEU A 165 3.65 10.60 -4.10
C LEU A 165 2.91 10.14 -2.83
N ASP A 166 2.04 9.14 -2.92
CA ASP A 166 1.47 8.44 -1.76
C ASP A 166 2.41 7.38 -1.14
N GLY A 167 3.57 7.13 -1.76
CA GLY A 167 4.59 6.17 -1.31
C GLY A 167 4.42 4.75 -1.87
N GLY A 168 3.36 4.47 -2.62
CA GLY A 168 3.09 3.17 -3.22
C GLY A 168 3.65 2.97 -4.63
N CYS A 169 3.42 1.78 -5.18
CA CYS A 169 3.65 1.49 -6.61
C CYS A 169 2.36 1.58 -7.43
N LEU A 170 1.20 1.40 -6.79
CA LEU A 170 -0.14 1.63 -7.33
C LEU A 170 -0.87 2.75 -6.58
N PRO A 171 -1.69 3.57 -7.26
CA PRO A 171 -2.50 4.61 -6.63
C PRO A 171 -3.47 4.06 -5.58
N ALA A 172 -3.51 4.73 -4.42
CA ALA A 172 -4.50 4.51 -3.38
C ALA A 172 -5.95 4.69 -3.86
N GLN A 173 -6.90 4.15 -3.08
CA GLN A 173 -8.34 4.12 -3.39
C GLN A 173 -9.09 5.23 -2.66
#